data_AF-A0A4Y7RRC7-F1
#
_entry.id   AF-A0A4Y7RRC7-F1
#
_cell.length_a   1.000
_cell.length_b   1.000
_cell.length_c   1.000
_cell.angle_alpha   90.00
_cell.angle_beta   90.00
_cell.angle_gamma   90.00
#
_symmetry.space_group_name_H-M   'P 1'
#
loop_
_entity.id
_entity.type
_entity.pdbx_description
1 polymer ?
#
loop_
_entity_poly.entity_id
_entity_poly.type
_entity_poly.pdbx_seq_one_letter_code
_entity_poly.pdbx_strand_id
1 'polypeptide(L)' 'MSGKKLSIPANIAEGFKKKGKADKARFFNIAQGSLEECRYYLILSSDLNYCNSSQLIQQLEEISKLLESYANSILNPNS' A
#
# COMPACT_ATOMS: atom_id res chain seq x y z
N MET A 1 3.96 15.77 -8.75
CA MET A 1 3.93 14.40 -8.20
C MET A 1 3.40 14.35 -6.75
N SER A 2 2.32 15.09 -6.40
CA SER A 2 1.87 15.28 -5.00
C SER A 2 0.74 14.32 -4.55
N GLY A 3 -0.05 13.78 -5.48
CA GLY A 3 -1.27 13.03 -5.13
C GLY A 3 -1.08 11.58 -4.64
N LYS A 4 0.00 10.90 -5.06
CA LYS A 4 0.17 9.45 -4.81
C LYS A 4 0.49 9.12 -3.36
N LYS A 5 1.25 9.97 -2.66
CA LYS A 5 1.57 9.81 -1.23
C LYS A 5 0.32 9.88 -0.33
N LEU A 6 -0.68 10.67 -0.73
CA LEU A 6 -1.95 10.79 -0.03
C LEU A 6 -2.93 9.66 -0.39
N SER A 7 -2.76 9.02 -1.56
CA SER A 7 -3.63 7.93 -2.04
C SER A 7 -3.55 6.68 -1.17
N ILE A 8 -2.35 6.27 -0.74
CA ILE A 8 -2.17 5.08 0.12
C ILE A 8 -2.95 5.22 1.44
N PRO A 9 -2.68 6.23 2.30
CA PRO A 9 -3.41 6.38 3.56
C PRO A 9 -4.91 6.69 3.35
N ALA A 10 -5.28 7.41 2.28
CA ALA A 10 -6.69 7.68 1.97
C ALA A 10 -7.47 6.40 1.67
N ASN A 11 -6.95 5.52 0.80
CA ASN A 11 -7.61 4.26 0.46
C ASN A 11 -7.66 3.30 1.66
N ILE A 12 -6.64 3.29 2.52
CA ILE A 12 -6.66 2.51 3.77
C ILE A 12 -7.78 3.01 4.69
N ALA A 13 -7.84 4.33 4.94
CA ALA A 13 -8.86 4.93 5.78
C ALA A 13 -10.28 4.72 5.24
N GLU A 14 -10.45 4.84 3.91
CA GLU A 14 -11.73 4.62 3.27
C GLU A 14 -12.16 3.14 3.33
N GLY A 15 -11.25 2.22 3.04
CA GLY A 15 -11.48 0.78 3.18
C GLY A 15 -11.87 0.38 4.60
N PHE A 16 -11.24 0.98 5.61
CA PHE A 16 -11.55 0.73 7.01
C PHE A 16 -13.00 1.07 7.38
N LYS A 17 -13.58 2.12 6.78
CA LYS A 17 -14.98 2.52 6.98
C LYS A 17 -16.00 1.66 6.23
N LYS A 18 -15.58 0.84 5.25
CA LYS A 18 -16.53 -0.01 4.50
C LYS A 18 -17.01 -1.17 5.38
N LYS A 19 -18.33 -1.42 5.33
CA LYS A 19 -18.98 -2.52 6.07
C LYS A 19 -18.85 -3.86 5.33
N GLY A 20 -18.88 -3.84 4.00
CA GLY A 20 -18.76 -5.04 3.17
C GLY A 20 -17.32 -5.52 3.07
N LYS A 21 -17.10 -6.82 3.24
CA LYS A 21 -15.78 -7.46 3.11
C LYS A 21 -15.16 -7.24 1.73
N ALA A 22 -15.95 -7.43 0.67
CA ALA A 22 -15.50 -7.25 -0.71
C ALA A 22 -15.08 -5.80 -1.01
N ASP A 23 -15.88 -4.82 -0.59
CA ASP A 23 -15.54 -3.40 -0.75
C ASP A 23 -14.29 -3.04 0.05
N LYS A 24 -14.19 -3.48 1.30
CA LYS A 24 -13.04 -3.25 2.15
C LYS A 24 -11.75 -3.80 1.52
N ALA A 25 -11.77 -5.03 1.02
CA ALA A 25 -10.65 -5.64 0.30
C ALA A 25 -10.29 -4.88 -0.98
N ARG A 26 -11.28 -4.44 -1.76
CA ARG A 26 -11.07 -3.63 -2.96
C ARG A 26 -10.30 -2.34 -2.66
N PHE A 27 -10.62 -1.62 -1.58
CA PHE A 27 -9.89 -0.41 -1.20
C PHE A 27 -8.44 -0.70 -0.77
N PHE A 28 -8.18 -1.84 -0.09
CA PHE A 28 -6.81 -2.23 0.23
C PHE A 28 -6.00 -2.63 -1.00
N ASN A 29 -6.62 -3.27 -2.00
CA ASN A 29 -5.98 -3.53 -3.28
C ASN A 29 -5.60 -2.22 -4.02
N ILE A 30 -6.44 -1.19 -3.95
CA ILE A 30 -6.12 0.13 -4.52
C ILE A 30 -4.93 0.77 -3.78
N ALA A 31 -4.89 0.64 -2.45
CA ALA A 31 -3.77 1.12 -1.64
C ALA A 31 -2.47 0.39 -2.00
N GLN A 32 -2.50 -0.93 -2.21
CA GLN A 32 -1.35 -1.72 -2.68
C GLN A 32 -0.87 -1.25 -4.07
N GLY A 33 -1.76 -1.02 -5.02
CA GLY A 33 -1.37 -0.49 -6.33
C GLY A 33 -0.63 0.86 -6.21
N SER A 34 -1.12 1.75 -5.34
CA SER A 34 -0.44 3.03 -5.07
C SER A 34 0.91 2.86 -4.36
N LEU A 35 1.06 1.81 -3.54
CA LEU A 35 2.30 1.44 -2.85
C LEU A 35 3.36 0.96 -3.84
N GLU A 36 3.00 0.11 -4.80
CA GLU A 36 3.93 -0.40 -5.82
C GLU A 36 4.45 0.70 -6.73
N GLU A 37 3.59 1.65 -7.11
CA GLU A 37 4.06 2.84 -7.83
C GLU A 37 5.08 3.65 -7.01
N CYS A 38 4.84 3.82 -5.71
CA CYS A 38 5.75 4.52 -4.80
C CYS A 38 7.10 3.79 -4.70
N ARG A 39 7.07 2.46 -4.55
CA ARG A 39 8.27 1.61 -4.54
C ARG A 39 9.07 1.80 -5.82
N TYR A 40 8.41 1.76 -6.98
CA TYR A 40 9.08 1.99 -8.26
C TYR A 40 9.79 3.36 -8.32
N TYR A 41 9.11 4.45 -7.90
CA TYR A 41 9.73 5.77 -7.88
C TYR A 41 10.93 5.86 -6.92
N LEU A 42 10.90 5.16 -5.79
CA LEU A 42 12.01 5.11 -4.85
C LEU A 42 13.22 4.32 -5.38
N ILE A 43 12.97 3.23 -6.10
CA ILE A 43 14.02 2.46 -6.79
C ILE A 43 14.65 3.35 -7.86
N LEU A 44 13.84 3.96 -8.73
CA LEU A 44 14.32 4.86 -9.78
C LEU A 44 15.12 6.05 -9.21
N SER A 45 14.64 6.65 -8.12
CA SER A 45 15.35 7.76 -7.46
C SER A 45 16.69 7.32 -6.86
N SER A 46 16.80 6.07 -6.40
CA SER A 46 18.06 5.49 -5.92
C SER A 46 19.01 5.20 -7.07
N ASP A 47 18.51 4.62 -8.18
CA ASP A 47 19.31 4.31 -9.37
C ASP A 47 19.91 5.57 -10.01
N LEU A 48 19.17 6.68 -9.95
CA LEU A 48 19.63 8.00 -10.41
C LEU A 48 20.50 8.74 -9.38
N ASN A 49 20.82 8.11 -8.24
CA ASN A 49 21.59 8.69 -7.13
C ASN A 49 20.98 10.00 -6.57
N TYR A 50 19.66 10.17 -6.65
CA TYR A 50 18.98 11.33 -6.09
C TYR A 50 18.71 11.22 -4.59
N CYS A 51 18.56 10.00 -4.07
CA CYS A 51 18.45 9.75 -2.63
C CYS A 51 18.81 8.30 -2.27
N ASN A 52 19.16 8.05 -1.01
CA ASN A 52 19.18 6.70 -0.47
C ASN A 52 17.77 6.35 0.01
N SER A 53 17.11 5.44 -0.70
CA SER A 53 15.71 5.07 -0.43
C SER A 53 15.55 3.73 0.31
N SER A 54 16.65 3.10 0.77
CA SER A 54 16.64 1.78 1.40
C SER A 54 15.67 1.65 2.59
N GLN A 55 15.70 2.60 3.52
CA GLN A 55 14.80 2.63 4.67
C GLN A 55 13.33 2.81 4.26
N LEU A 56 13.06 3.66 3.26
CA LEU A 56 11.70 3.88 2.76
C LEU A 56 11.16 2.64 2.04
N ILE A 57 12.00 1.94 1.27
CA ILE A 57 11.64 0.69 0.61
C ILE A 57 11.30 -0.38 1.66
N GLN A 58 12.07 -0.49 2.74
CA GLN A 58 11.78 -1.41 3.84
C GLN A 58 10.43 -1.09 4.50
N GLN A 59 10.13 0.19 4.75
CA GLN A 59 8.84 0.59 5.30
C GLN A 59 7.67 0.27 4.34
N LEU A 60 7.85 0.47 3.03
CA LEU A 60 6.83 0.08 2.05
C LEU A 60 6.61 -1.44 2.02
N GLU A 61 7.67 -2.25 2.16
CA GLU A 61 7.55 -3.71 2.26
C GLU A 61 6.69 -4.12 3.46
N GLU A 62 6.93 -3.52 4.63
CA GLU A 62 6.16 -3.81 5.84
C GLU A 62 4.68 -3.44 5.66
N ILE A 63 4.38 -2.27 5.10
CA ILE A 63 3.00 -1.85 4.82
C ILE A 63 2.33 -2.79 3.81
N SER A 64 3.06 -3.21 2.77
CA SER A 64 2.52 -4.13 1.75
C SER A 64 2.07 -5.45 2.37
N LYS A 65 2.94 -6.06 3.19
CA LYS A 65 2.64 -7.30 3.93
C LYS A 65 1.44 -7.15 4.88
N LEU A 66 1.35 -6.03 5.59
CA LEU A 66 0.22 -5.75 6.48
C LEU A 66 -1.09 -5.64 5.72
N LEU A 67 -1.10 -4.94 4.58
CA LEU A 67 -2.29 -4.81 3.73
C LEU A 67 -2.72 -6.16 3.15
N GLU A 68 -1.76 -6.96 2.69
CA GLU A 68 -2.04 -8.28 2.13
C GLU A 68 -2.60 -9.24 3.18
N SER A 69 -1.94 -9.33 4.34
CA SER A 69 -2.41 -10.14 5.47
C SER A 69 -3.81 -9.71 5.92
N TYR A 70 -4.07 -8.41 6.03
CA TYR A 70 -5.37 -7.92 6.44
C TYR A 70 -6.44 -8.21 5.39
N ALA A 71 -6.19 -7.94 4.11
CA ALA A 71 -7.12 -8.27 3.02
C ALA A 71 -7.45 -9.76 2.98
N ASN A 72 -6.44 -10.63 3.14
CA ASN A 72 -6.62 -12.07 3.18
C ASN A 72 -7.47 -12.52 4.38
N SER A 73 -7.21 -11.98 5.58
CA SER A 73 -8.00 -12.32 6.77
C SER A 73 -9.47 -11.91 6.68
N ILE A 74 -9.77 -10.81 5.96
CA ILE A 74 -11.13 -10.33 5.77
C ILE A 74 -11.89 -11.24 4.81
N LEU A 75 -11.25 -11.63 3.71
CA LEU A 75 -11.84 -12.47 2.68
C LEU A 75 -11.96 -13.93 3.13
N ASN A 76 -10.95 -14.43 3.87
CA ASN A 76 -10.85 -15.79 4.37
C ASN A 76 -10.72 -15.79 5.91
N PRO A 77 -11.82 -15.58 6.65
CA PRO A 77 -11.78 -15.49 8.11
C PRO A 77 -11.43 -16.81 8.83
N ASN A 78 -11.27 -17.92 8.09
CA ASN A 78 -11.09 -19.28 8.62
C ASN A 78 -9.81 -19.96 8.10
N SER A 79 -8.81 -19.19 7.63
CA SER A 79 -7.49 -19.72 7.22
C SER A 79 -6.45 -19.62 8.32
#